data_AF-A0A3M1Z0K0-F1
#
_entry.id   AF-A0A3M1Z0K0-F1
#
_cell.length_a   1.000
_cell.length_b   1.000
_cell.length_c   1.000
_cell.angle_alpha   90.00
_cell.angle_beta   90.00
_cell.angle_gamma   90.00
#
_symmetry.space_group_name_H-M   'P 1'
#
loop_
_entity.id
_entity.type
_entity.pdbx_description
1 polymer ?
#
loop_
_entity_poly.entity_id
_entity_poly.type
_entity_poly.pdbx_seq_one_letter_code
_entity_poly.pdbx_strand_id
1 'polypeptide(L)' 'MFSSRTFFVLGLIIALAILVLMSGQALNSSPPSEDVAAGQTVWQVQGCETCHTLYGQGGLYGPDLTHIASMR' A
#
# COMPACT_ATOMS: atom_id res chain seq x y z
N MET A 1 -4.04 -41.35 4.15
CA MET A 1 -5.12 -40.35 4.06
C MET A 1 -4.75 -39.15 4.91
N PHE A 2 -3.99 -38.19 4.36
CA PHE A 2 -3.74 -36.93 5.06
C PHE A 2 -5.06 -36.13 5.09
N SER A 3 -5.49 -35.73 6.28
CA SER A 3 -6.78 -35.07 6.49
C SER A 3 -6.78 -33.72 5.76
N SER A 4 -7.83 -33.40 5.01
CA SER A 4 -8.01 -32.10 4.36
C SER A 4 -7.71 -30.92 5.31
N ARG A 5 -8.00 -31.11 6.61
CA ARG A 5 -7.72 -30.15 7.69
C ARG A 5 -6.23 -29.83 7.86
N THR A 6 -5.32 -30.78 7.68
CA THR A 6 -3.88 -30.53 7.83
C THR A 6 -3.32 -29.68 6.70
N PHE A 7 -3.86 -29.82 5.48
CA PHE A 7 -3.45 -29.00 4.35
C PHE A 7 -3.87 -27.52 4.52
N PHE A 8 -5.10 -27.27 4.96
CA PHE A 8 -5.56 -25.91 5.24
C PHE A 8 -4.75 -25.23 6.36
N VAL A 9 -4.46 -25.96 7.43
CA VAL A 9 -3.68 -25.42 8.56
C VAL A 9 -2.24 -25.11 8.14
N LEU A 10 -1.57 -25.99 7.40
CA LEU A 10 -0.22 -25.73 6.91
C LEU A 10 -0.19 -24.58 5.90
N GLY A 11 -1.18 -24.51 5.00
CA GLY A 11 -1.30 -23.40 4.05
C GLY A 11 -1.49 -22.05 4.73
N LEU A 12 -2.33 -21.98 5.77
CA LEU A 12 -2.53 -20.76 6.57
C LEU A 12 -1.24 -20.36 7.29
N ILE A 13 -0.55 -21.32 7.92
CA ILE A 13 0.71 -21.05 8.64
C ILE A 13 1.78 -20.53 7.67
N ILE A 14 1.90 -21.14 6.49
CA ILE A 14 2.85 -20.70 5.47
C ILE A 14 2.48 -19.29 4.96
N ALA A 15 1.21 -19.02 4.68
CA ALA A 15 0.76 -17.70 4.23
C ALA A 15 1.02 -16.61 5.28
N LEU A 16 0.75 -16.88 6.56
CA LEU A 16 1.05 -15.97 7.66
C LEU A 16 2.55 -15.76 7.85
N ALA A 17 3.36 -16.83 7.73
CA ALA A 17 4.81 -16.72 7.81
C ALA A 17 5.37 -15.85 6.66
N ILE A 18 4.87 -16.03 5.44
CA ILE A 18 5.23 -15.19 4.28
C ILE A 18 4.83 -13.73 4.55
N LEU A 19 3.61 -13.48 5.02
CA LEU A 19 3.14 -12.13 5.34
C LEU A 19 4.04 -11.44 6.37
N VAL A 20 4.42 -12.14 7.44
CA VAL A 20 5.30 -11.59 8.50
C VAL A 20 6.69 -11.28 7.95
N LEU A 21 7.28 -12.17 7.15
CA LEU A 21 8.57 -11.95 6.51
C LEU A 21 8.56 -10.74 5.56
N MET A 22 7.45 -10.53 4.82
CA MET A 22 7.29 -9.35 3.94
C MET A 22 7.01 -8.05 4.69
N SER A 23 6.47 -8.12 5.91
CA SER A 23 6.14 -6.94 6.72
C SER A 23 7.37 -6.32 7.41
N GLY A 24 8.47 -7.07 7.55
CA GLY A 24 9.70 -6.59 8.19
C GLY A 24 10.33 -5.36 7.52
N GLN A 25 10.03 -5.13 6.24
CA GLN A 25 10.55 -3.98 5.48
C GLN A 25 9.77 -2.69 5.78
N ALA A 26 8.50 -2.81 6.19
CA ALA A 26 7.62 -1.66 6.42
C ALA A 26 7.85 -0.99 7.78
N LEU A 27 8.50 -1.68 8.73
CA LEU A 27 8.85 -1.14 10.05
C LEU A 27 10.19 -0.37 10.06
N ASN A 28 10.99 -0.52 9.00
CA ASN A 28 12.31 0.11 8.87
C ASN A 28 12.29 1.40 8.03
N SER A 29 11.12 1.85 7.56
CA SER A 29 11.00 3.13 6.89
C SER A 29 10.99 4.28 7.91
N SER A 30 11.73 5.35 7.60
CA SER A 30 11.61 6.59 8.36
C SER A 30 10.19 7.14 8.23
N PRO A 31 9.62 7.73 9.30
CA PRO A 31 8.33 8.39 9.20
C PRO A 31 8.39 9.50 8.14
N PRO A 32 7.28 9.76 7.42
CA PRO A 32 7.22 10.87 6.49
C PRO A 32 7.45 12.19 7.22
N SER A 33 8.03 13.18 6.52
CA SER A 33 8.14 14.53 7.08
C SER A 33 6.75 15.14 7.31
N GLU A 34 6.67 16.16 8.16
CA GLU A 34 5.42 16.87 8.45
C GLU A 34 4.77 17.42 7.17
N ASP A 35 5.56 17.97 6.25
CA ASP A 35 5.08 18.47 4.96
C ASP A 35 4.45 17.35 4.11
N VAL A 36 5.03 16.16 4.09
CA VAL A 36 4.49 15.00 3.37
C VAL A 36 3.17 14.55 3.98
N ALA A 37 3.08 14.49 5.31
CA ALA A 37 1.85 14.15 6.02
C ALA A 37 0.73 15.20 5.80
N ALA A 38 1.09 16.48 5.78
CA ALA A 38 0.16 17.56 5.46
C ALA A 38 -0.34 17.47 4.01
N GLY A 39 0.56 17.19 3.04
CA GLY A 39 0.18 16.96 1.65
C GLY A 39 -0.78 15.78 1.47
N GLN A 40 -0.54 14.67 2.18
CA GLN A 40 -1.44 13.52 2.19
C GLN A 40 -2.83 13.87 2.75
N THR A 41 -2.89 14.75 3.75
CA THR A 41 -4.17 15.24 4.29
C THR A 41 -4.93 16.06 3.25
N VAL A 42 -4.25 16.97 2.53
CA VAL A 42 -4.86 17.74 1.44
C VAL A 42 -5.39 16.82 0.35
N TRP A 43 -4.60 15.81 -0.05
CA TRP A 43 -5.00 14.81 -1.06
C TRP A 43 -6.37 14.19 -0.73
N GLN A 44 -6.53 13.72 0.51
CA GLN A 44 -7.75 13.05 0.97
C GLN A 44 -8.92 14.03 1.18
N VAL A 45 -8.68 15.17 1.82
CA VAL A 45 -9.75 16.14 2.14
C VAL A 45 -10.32 16.78 0.88
N GLN A 46 -9.49 17.02 -0.13
CA GLN A 46 -9.94 17.58 -1.41
C GLN A 46 -10.44 16.50 -2.38
N GLY A 47 -10.37 15.22 -2.01
CA GLY A 47 -10.84 14.10 -2.82
C GLY A 47 -10.07 13.95 -4.14
N CYS A 48 -8.76 14.24 -4.15
CA CYS A 48 -7.93 14.18 -5.34
C CYS A 48 -7.92 12.78 -5.97
N GLU A 49 -8.04 11.74 -5.14
CA GLU A 49 -8.17 10.34 -5.57
C GLU A 49 -9.42 10.06 -6.39
N THR A 50 -10.43 10.94 -6.39
CA THR A 50 -11.63 10.78 -7.23
C THR A 50 -11.27 10.85 -8.71
N CYS A 51 -10.29 11.68 -9.04
CA CYS A 51 -9.87 11.93 -10.41
C CYS A 51 -8.51 11.32 -10.73
N HIS A 52 -7.56 11.35 -9.80
CA HIS A 52 -6.17 10.98 -10.04
C HIS A 52 -5.77 9.70 -9.31
N THR A 53 -4.74 9.03 -9.83
CA THR A 53 -4.08 7.91 -9.13
C THR A 53 -2.79 8.33 -8.44
N LEU A 54 -2.47 7.62 -7.35
CA LEU A 54 -1.13 7.46 -6.80
C LEU A 54 -0.80 5.97 -6.79
N TYR A 55 0.35 5.60 -7.33
CA TYR A 55 0.79 4.22 -7.55
C TYR A 55 -0.30 3.37 -8.23
N GLY A 56 -1.00 3.94 -9.21
CA GLY A 56 -2.12 3.29 -9.90
C GLY A 56 -3.39 3.08 -9.07
N GLN A 57 -3.50 3.65 -7.86
CA GLN A 57 -4.69 3.58 -7.00
C GLN A 57 -5.41 4.93 -6.96
N GLY A 58 -6.71 4.92 -7.25
CA GLY A 58 -7.57 6.10 -7.34
C GLY A 58 -8.41 6.09 -8.61
N GLY A 59 -8.89 7.27 -8.99
CA GLY A 59 -9.67 7.51 -10.21
C GLY A 59 -8.78 7.59 -11.44
N LEU A 60 -9.34 7.21 -12.59
CA LEU A 60 -8.63 7.16 -13.88
C LEU A 60 -9.05 8.31 -14.82
N TYR A 61 -9.69 9.35 -14.29
CA TYR A 61 -10.12 10.51 -15.08
C TYR A 61 -8.97 11.45 -15.41
N GLY A 62 -8.06 11.65 -14.46
CA GLY A 62 -6.85 12.45 -14.60
C GLY A 62 -5.59 11.58 -14.71
N PRO A 63 -4.45 12.18 -15.09
CA PRO A 63 -3.18 11.47 -15.14
C PRO A 63 -2.72 11.02 -13.75
N ASP A 64 -1.89 9.97 -13.72
CA ASP A 64 -1.22 9.51 -12.50
C ASP A 64 -0.23 10.58 -12.00
N LEU A 65 -0.30 10.91 -10.71
CA LEU A 65 0.52 11.96 -10.09
C LEU A 65 1.71 11.43 -9.29
N THR A 66 1.98 10.13 -9.28
CA THR A 66 3.04 9.48 -8.50
C THR A 66 4.42 10.13 -8.71
N HIS A 67 4.71 10.53 -9.94
CA HIS A 67 6.01 11.07 -10.33
C HIS A 67 5.96 12.56 -10.68
N ILE A 68 4.88 13.27 -10.37
CA ILE A 68 4.70 14.67 -10.75
C ILE A 68 5.80 15.57 -10.19
N ALA A 69 6.26 15.29 -8.97
CA ALA A 69 7.31 16.08 -8.31
C ALA A 69 8.69 15.95 -8.96
N SER A 70 8.94 14.92 -9.78
CA SER A 70 10.18 14.73 -10.54
C SER A 70 10.08 15.20 -12.00
N MET A 71 8.88 15.57 -12.47
CA MET A 71 8.64 16.05 -13.85
C MET A 71 8.72 17.58 -13.99
N ARG A 72 9.02 18.29 -12.90
CA ARG A 72 9.21 19.74 -12.82
C ARG A 72 10.70 20.08 -12.85
#